data_AF-A0A9J7LL34-F1
#
_entry.id   AF-A0A9J7LL34-F1
#
_cell.length_a   1.000
_cell.length_b   1.000
_cell.length_c   1.000
_cell.angle_alpha   90.00
_cell.angle_beta   90.00
_cell.angle_gamma   90.00
#
_symmetry.space_group_name_H-M   'P 1'
#
loop_
_entity.id
_entity.type
_entity.pdbx_description
1 polymer ?
#
loop_
_entity_poly.entity_id
_entity_poly.type
_entity_poly.pdbx_seq_one_letter_code
_entity_poly.pdbx_strand_id
1 'polypeptide(L)'
;MPESDLLPQSIRLAPSEIYFSQDSISSLVHVSPHGGGKIPILKALEGILRGVIDVERIVTFDVVRVEGKFFALSGNRRLYIYRTLQKVGFLSSVKVTLYPLELFHMDWLSMKFTTTSEGETVQVRVRDSHYFLRRQEAVLRRYGYGPSTASDSGDEDDITLDLDEEHLSRQRTKIRNKKKIKKSRPNLRAHHAEECSRLRHARRTKLYKAELEKRYDAKKMMKTADREAKRRLFNDLAMAEAESVGRSSNQSINRQDTPRQGGPTKRERTMSRLALKTQRMINCDERVKEPQKKLAETCRLEEEVILCIRYLFVAE
;
A
#
# COMPACT_ATOMS: atom_id res chain seq x y z
N MET A 1 0.30 19.21 22.54
CA MET A 1 0.09 19.61 21.14
C MET A 1 -1.40 19.70 20.94
N PRO A 2 -1.95 20.88 20.59
CA PRO A 2 -3.38 21.02 20.32
C PRO A 2 -3.77 20.20 19.08
N GLU A 3 -4.96 19.60 19.13
CA GLU A 3 -5.48 18.68 18.11
C GLU A 3 -5.62 19.33 16.71
N SER A 4 -5.68 20.67 16.66
CA SER A 4 -5.67 21.47 15.44
C SER A 4 -4.40 21.32 14.60
N ASP A 5 -3.28 20.95 15.22
CA ASP A 5 -1.98 20.85 14.54
C ASP A 5 -1.81 19.51 13.81
N LEU A 6 -2.75 18.57 14.00
CA LEU A 6 -2.72 17.24 13.39
C LEU A 6 -3.45 17.16 12.04
N LEU A 7 -4.06 18.25 11.58
CA LEU A 7 -4.75 18.29 10.29
C LEU A 7 -3.77 18.57 9.15
N PRO A 8 -3.91 17.90 7.99
CA PRO A 8 -3.11 18.22 6.81
C PRO A 8 -3.31 19.68 6.37
N GLN A 9 -2.21 20.39 6.12
CA GLN A 9 -2.22 21.80 5.76
C GLN A 9 -1.87 21.98 4.28
N SER A 10 -2.62 22.83 3.57
CA SER A 10 -2.28 23.20 2.19
C SER A 10 -1.29 24.36 2.19
N ILE A 11 -0.06 24.12 1.74
CA ILE A 11 1.00 25.14 1.65
C ILE A 11 1.51 25.30 0.20
N ARG A 12 2.15 26.42 -0.11
CA ARG A 12 2.88 26.63 -1.37
C ARG A 12 4.37 26.61 -1.09
N LEU A 13 5.11 25.77 -1.81
CA LEU A 13 6.57 25.62 -1.69
C LEU A 13 7.22 25.76 -3.05
N ALA A 14 8.46 26.22 -3.10
CA ALA A 14 9.26 26.11 -4.31
C ALA A 14 9.63 24.63 -4.54
N PRO A 15 9.52 24.08 -5.77
CA PRO A 15 9.87 22.67 -6.00
C PRO A 15 11.30 22.30 -5.58
N SER A 16 12.23 23.25 -5.61
CA SER A 16 13.60 23.11 -5.13
C SER A 16 13.71 22.89 -3.62
N GLU A 17 12.75 23.38 -2.83
CA GLU A 17 12.70 23.21 -1.37
C GLU A 17 12.16 21.83 -0.94
N ILE A 18 11.59 21.08 -1.88
CA ILE A 18 10.99 19.77 -1.63
C ILE A 18 11.94 18.68 -2.12
N TYR A 19 12.40 17.84 -1.21
CA TYR A 19 13.32 16.73 -1.42
C TYR A 19 12.58 15.45 -1.84
N PHE A 20 13.24 14.62 -2.64
CA PHE A 20 12.74 13.30 -3.01
C PHE A 20 12.87 12.32 -1.85
N SER A 21 11.84 11.50 -1.62
CA SER A 21 11.94 10.39 -0.66
C SER A 21 12.55 9.12 -1.27
N GLN A 22 12.77 9.09 -2.59
CA GLN A 22 13.20 7.89 -3.33
C GLN A 22 14.38 8.21 -4.23
N ASP A 23 15.35 7.30 -4.32
CA ASP A 23 16.47 7.42 -5.28
C ASP A 23 16.08 7.19 -6.73
N SER A 24 15.00 6.45 -6.98
CA SER A 24 14.58 6.15 -8.34
C SER A 24 13.07 6.21 -8.54
N ILE A 25 12.66 6.78 -9.67
CA ILE A 25 11.24 6.93 -10.04
C ILE A 25 10.94 6.25 -11.37
N SER A 26 9.68 5.87 -11.57
CA SER A 26 9.23 5.37 -12.88
C SER A 26 9.20 6.51 -13.90
N SER A 27 9.47 6.21 -15.17
CA SER A 27 9.35 7.14 -16.30
C SER A 27 7.90 7.47 -16.69
N LEU A 28 6.91 6.89 -16.03
CA LEU A 28 5.49 7.12 -16.26
C LEU A 28 4.83 7.82 -15.07
N VAL A 29 4.00 8.83 -15.33
CA VAL A 29 3.35 9.69 -14.34
C VAL A 29 1.82 9.72 -14.53
N HIS A 30 1.08 9.91 -13.44
CA HIS A 30 -0.34 10.28 -13.49
C HIS A 30 -0.44 11.80 -13.40
N VAL A 31 -1.15 12.39 -14.37
CA VAL A 31 -1.32 13.84 -14.45
C VAL A 31 -2.71 14.26 -13.98
N SER A 32 -3.74 13.43 -14.20
CA SER A 32 -5.12 13.71 -13.82
C SER A 32 -5.52 12.94 -12.55
N PRO A 33 -6.29 13.55 -11.63
CA PRO A 33 -6.80 12.88 -10.43
C PRO A 33 -7.94 11.91 -10.74
N HIS A 34 -8.67 12.11 -11.83
CA HIS A 34 -9.91 11.39 -12.13
C HIS A 34 -9.74 10.27 -13.18
N GLY A 35 -8.65 9.50 -13.12
CA GLY A 35 -8.52 8.29 -13.94
C GLY A 35 -7.92 8.49 -15.35
N GLY A 36 -6.90 9.32 -15.47
CA GLY A 36 -6.05 9.32 -16.67
C GLY A 36 -5.02 8.19 -16.62
N GLY A 37 -4.89 7.42 -17.71
CA GLY A 37 -3.82 6.44 -17.84
C GLY A 37 -2.42 7.05 -17.62
N LYS A 38 -1.47 6.23 -17.18
CA LYS A 38 -0.07 6.66 -16.97
C LYS A 38 0.53 7.14 -18.30
N ILE A 39 1.07 8.36 -18.33
CA ILE A 39 1.78 8.88 -19.50
C ILE A 39 3.28 9.05 -19.23
N PRO A 40 4.15 9.00 -20.25
CA PRO A 40 5.58 9.26 -20.07
C PRO A 40 5.84 10.67 -19.52
N ILE A 41 6.80 10.81 -18.59
CA ILE A 41 7.20 12.10 -18.00
C ILE A 41 7.50 13.15 -19.07
N LEU A 42 8.24 12.78 -20.13
CA LEU A 42 8.56 13.71 -21.23
C LEU A 42 7.32 14.18 -21.99
N LYS A 43 6.30 13.31 -22.13
CA LYS A 43 5.04 13.67 -22.77
C LYS A 43 4.21 14.60 -21.87
N ALA A 44 4.27 14.39 -20.56
CA ALA A 44 3.65 15.29 -19.60
C ALA A 44 4.31 16.68 -19.64
N LEU A 45 5.65 16.75 -19.60
CA LEU A 45 6.41 17.99 -19.75
C LEU A 45 6.07 18.71 -21.05
N GLU A 46 6.10 18.01 -22.19
CA GLU A 46 5.73 18.61 -23.47
C GLU A 46 4.27 19.09 -23.50
N GLY A 47 3.34 18.32 -22.93
CA GLY A 47 1.94 18.72 -22.83
C GLY A 47 1.73 19.97 -21.98
N ILE A 48 2.48 20.11 -20.90
CA ILE A 48 2.47 21.30 -20.03
C ILE A 48 2.99 22.52 -20.79
N LEU A 49 4.17 22.40 -21.41
CA LEU A 49 4.81 23.50 -22.15
C LEU A 49 3.96 23.95 -23.36
N ARG A 50 3.18 23.04 -23.95
CA ARG A 50 2.21 23.36 -25.01
C ARG A 50 0.92 23.99 -24.49
N GLY A 51 0.69 24.05 -23.18
CA GLY A 51 -0.59 24.47 -22.59
C GLY A 51 -1.72 23.45 -22.76
N VAL A 52 -1.42 22.22 -23.21
CA VAL A 52 -2.41 21.12 -23.32
C VAL A 52 -2.76 20.55 -21.94
N ILE A 53 -1.77 20.53 -21.04
CA ILE A 53 -1.92 20.10 -19.65
C ILE A 53 -1.78 21.34 -18.79
N ASP A 54 -2.85 21.72 -18.11
CA ASP A 54 -2.82 22.77 -17.10
C ASP A 54 -2.03 22.30 -15.87
N VAL A 55 -1.02 23.08 -15.47
CA VAL A 55 -0.16 22.78 -14.32
C VAL A 55 -0.95 22.74 -13.03
N GLU A 56 -1.95 23.61 -12.88
CA GLU A 56 -2.78 23.67 -11.67
C GLU A 56 -3.74 22.48 -11.57
N ARG A 57 -3.98 21.77 -12.68
CA ARG A 57 -4.77 20.53 -12.72
C ARG A 57 -3.94 19.28 -12.44
N ILE A 58 -2.61 19.40 -12.38
CA ILE A 58 -1.77 18.27 -11.99
C ILE A 58 -2.06 17.97 -10.53
N VAL A 59 -2.39 16.71 -10.25
CA VAL A 59 -2.74 16.23 -8.91
C VAL A 59 -1.73 16.74 -7.88
N THR A 60 -2.22 17.37 -6.79
CA THR A 60 -1.39 17.78 -5.66
C THR A 60 -0.72 16.58 -5.01
N PHE A 61 0.42 16.79 -4.37
CA PHE A 61 1.17 15.73 -3.74
C PHE A 61 1.49 16.05 -2.29
N ASP A 62 1.76 14.99 -1.55
CA ASP A 62 1.86 15.04 -0.09
C ASP A 62 3.32 15.20 0.30
N VAL A 63 3.56 16.07 1.26
CA VAL A 63 4.88 16.34 1.82
C VAL A 63 4.85 16.16 3.34
N VAL A 64 6.00 15.82 3.91
CA VAL A 64 6.22 15.79 5.36
C VAL A 64 7.44 16.62 5.68
N ARG A 65 7.46 17.25 6.85
CA ARG A 65 8.63 17.95 7.36
C ARG A 65 9.43 17.02 8.28
N VAL A 66 10.68 16.74 7.92
CA VAL A 66 11.61 15.90 8.68
C VAL A 66 12.90 16.69 8.87
N GLU A 67 13.30 16.91 10.12
CA GLU A 67 14.54 17.64 10.46
C GLU A 67 14.65 19.01 9.75
N GLY A 68 13.52 19.72 9.67
CA GLY A 68 13.45 21.04 9.03
C GLY A 68 13.34 21.03 7.50
N LYS A 69 13.59 19.91 6.82
CA LYS A 69 13.46 19.74 5.37
C LYS A 69 12.09 19.17 4.97
N PHE A 70 11.60 19.51 3.77
CA PHE A 70 10.34 18.96 3.24
C PHE A 70 10.62 17.78 2.31
N PHE A 71 10.05 16.61 2.58
CA PHE A 71 10.20 15.43 1.72
C PHE A 71 8.86 15.05 1.07
N ALA A 72 8.89 14.70 -0.21
CA ALA A 72 7.71 14.22 -0.93
C ALA A 72 7.34 12.79 -0.47
N LEU A 73 6.25 12.63 0.28
CA LEU A 73 5.71 11.33 0.66
C LEU A 73 5.08 10.60 -0.52
N SER A 74 4.35 11.36 -1.34
CA SER A 74 3.72 10.89 -2.55
C SER A 74 4.17 11.74 -3.72
N GLY A 75 4.01 11.23 -4.95
CA GLY A 75 4.21 12.07 -6.13
C GLY A 75 5.65 12.47 -6.46
N ASN A 76 6.70 11.74 -6.05
CA ASN A 76 8.09 12.00 -6.48
C ASN A 76 8.24 12.23 -8.01
N ARG A 77 7.44 11.54 -8.83
CA ARG A 77 7.40 11.76 -10.29
C ARG A 77 6.87 13.13 -10.72
N ARG A 78 5.89 13.66 -9.99
CA ARG A 78 5.34 15.00 -10.19
C ARG A 78 6.34 16.05 -9.71
N LEU A 79 6.98 15.82 -8.55
CA LEU A 79 8.06 16.67 -8.08
C LEU A 79 9.20 16.79 -9.10
N TYR A 80 9.58 15.70 -9.77
CA TYR A 80 10.57 15.74 -10.84
C TYR A 80 10.16 16.68 -12.00
N ILE A 81 8.88 16.63 -12.41
CA ILE A 81 8.32 17.52 -13.43
C ILE A 81 8.36 18.97 -12.95
N TYR A 82 7.87 19.25 -11.73
CA TYR A 82 7.85 20.59 -11.17
C TYR A 82 9.25 21.20 -11.02
N ARG A 83 10.23 20.43 -10.53
CA ARG A 83 11.64 20.87 -10.47
C ARG A 83 12.22 21.13 -11.86
N THR A 84 11.84 20.34 -12.88
CA THR A 84 12.26 20.61 -14.27
C THR A 84 11.66 21.93 -14.78
N LEU A 85 10.37 22.17 -14.52
CA LEU A 85 9.68 23.39 -14.91
C LEU A 85 10.22 24.63 -14.17
N GLN A 86 10.53 24.49 -12.88
CA GLN A 86 11.14 25.56 -12.10
C GLN A 86 12.55 25.92 -12.59
N LYS A 87 13.37 24.91 -12.93
CA LYS A 87 14.73 25.13 -13.47
C LYS A 87 14.73 25.98 -14.74
N VAL A 88 13.65 25.94 -15.51
CA VAL A 88 13.51 26.74 -16.73
C VAL A 88 12.67 28.01 -16.53
N GLY A 89 12.32 28.35 -15.29
CA GLY A 89 11.56 29.55 -14.97
C GLY A 89 10.08 29.49 -15.36
N PHE A 90 9.54 28.31 -15.69
CA PHE A 90 8.11 28.17 -16.04
C PHE A 90 7.19 28.35 -14.83
N LEU A 91 7.66 28.00 -13.63
CA LEU A 91 6.91 28.17 -12.38
C LEU A 91 7.86 28.43 -11.21
N SER A 92 7.39 29.15 -10.19
CA SER A 92 8.16 29.49 -8.98
C SER A 92 7.77 28.66 -7.76
N SER A 93 6.49 28.30 -7.63
CA SER A 93 5.94 27.56 -6.49
C SER A 93 4.86 26.56 -6.91
N VAL A 94 4.61 25.57 -6.06
CA VAL A 94 3.56 24.55 -6.24
C VAL A 94 2.76 24.38 -4.97
N LYS A 95 1.46 24.09 -5.12
CA LYS A 95 0.58 23.74 -4.01
C LYS A 95 0.81 22.29 -3.59
N VAL A 96 1.05 22.07 -2.30
CA VAL A 96 1.26 20.73 -1.70
C VAL A 96 0.44 20.57 -0.43
N THR A 97 0.23 19.32 -0.03
CA THR A 97 -0.41 18.99 1.24
C THR A 97 0.66 18.57 2.24
N LEU A 98 0.90 19.39 3.27
CA LEU A 98 1.79 19.09 4.37
C LEU A 98 1.07 18.22 5.40
N TYR A 99 1.62 17.05 5.67
CA TYR A 99 1.15 16.17 6.74
C TYR A 99 2.06 16.29 7.97
N PRO A 100 1.49 16.32 9.18
CA PRO A 100 2.23 16.15 10.43
C PRO A 100 2.99 14.83 10.44
N LEU A 101 4.20 14.83 11.01
CA LEU A 101 5.05 13.64 11.06
C LEU A 101 4.45 12.55 11.95
N GLU A 102 3.71 12.96 12.97
CA GLU A 102 3.06 12.15 13.99
C GLU A 102 1.98 11.22 13.41
N LEU A 103 1.46 11.51 12.22
CA LEU A 103 0.48 10.67 11.53
C LEU A 103 1.09 9.41 10.92
N PHE A 104 2.42 9.32 10.83
CA PHE A 104 3.11 8.21 10.19
C PHE A 104 3.90 7.37 11.19
N HIS A 105 3.70 6.06 11.12
CA HIS A 105 4.55 5.12 11.84
C HIS A 105 5.99 5.19 11.31
N MET A 106 6.99 5.20 12.20
CA MET A 106 8.40 5.31 11.80
C MET A 106 8.84 4.21 10.83
N ASP A 107 8.34 2.98 11.01
CA ASP A 107 8.63 1.88 10.07
C ASP A 107 8.08 2.15 8.66
N TRP A 108 6.95 2.84 8.56
CA TRP A 108 6.41 3.20 7.25
C TRP A 108 7.27 4.26 6.57
N LEU A 109 7.74 5.25 7.32
CA LEU A 109 8.66 6.27 6.80
C LEU A 109 9.99 5.66 6.37
N SER A 110 10.59 4.80 7.18
CA SER A 110 11.86 4.15 6.84
C SER A 110 11.75 3.28 5.58
N MET A 111 10.60 2.64 5.35
CA MET A 111 10.33 1.91 4.11
C MET A 111 10.13 2.81 2.88
N LYS A 112 9.64 4.05 3.07
CA LYS A 112 9.38 4.99 1.97
C LYS A 112 10.59 5.83 1.61
N PHE A 113 11.42 6.14 2.59
CA PHE A 113 12.62 6.96 2.46
C PHE A 113 13.79 6.07 2.02
N THR A 114 13.89 5.88 0.72
CA THR A 114 14.96 5.10 0.10
C THR A 114 15.98 6.01 -0.58
N THR A 115 16.16 7.25 -0.10
CA THR A 115 17.09 8.19 -0.73
C THR A 115 18.48 8.10 -0.11
N THR A 116 19.50 7.99 -0.95
CA THR A 116 20.93 8.03 -0.58
C THR A 116 21.55 9.39 -0.83
N SER A 117 20.95 10.23 -1.69
CA SER A 117 21.44 11.58 -2.01
C SER A 117 20.75 12.67 -1.18
N GLU A 118 20.37 12.37 0.07
CA GLU A 118 19.54 13.26 0.93
C GLU A 118 18.24 13.77 0.26
N GLY A 119 17.77 13.13 -0.80
CA GLY A 119 16.61 13.56 -1.59
C GLY A 119 16.86 14.73 -2.55
N GLU A 120 18.10 15.14 -2.79
CA GLU A 120 18.39 16.24 -3.72
C GLU A 120 18.21 15.84 -5.19
N THR A 121 18.54 14.59 -5.52
CA THR A 121 18.49 14.07 -6.89
C THR A 121 17.63 12.82 -6.96
N VAL A 122 17.20 12.47 -8.17
CA VAL A 122 16.45 11.24 -8.41
C VAL A 122 16.75 10.70 -9.78
N GLN A 123 16.92 9.38 -9.88
CA GLN A 123 17.13 8.69 -11.15
C GLN A 123 15.79 8.30 -11.78
N VAL A 124 15.55 8.71 -13.01
CA VAL A 124 14.39 8.22 -13.78
C VAL A 124 14.71 6.84 -14.35
N ARG A 125 13.91 5.83 -14.00
CA ARG A 125 14.06 4.45 -14.51
C ARG A 125 13.65 4.38 -15.97
N VAL A 126 14.65 4.44 -16.83
CA VAL A 126 14.57 4.25 -18.29
C VAL A 126 15.66 3.29 -18.74
N ARG A 127 15.47 2.66 -19.91
CA ARG A 127 16.50 1.76 -20.47
C ARG A 127 17.79 2.48 -20.88
N ASP A 128 17.68 3.75 -21.25
CA ASP A 128 18.79 4.59 -21.72
C ASP A 128 18.63 5.99 -21.11
N SER A 129 19.41 6.26 -20.05
CA SER A 129 19.40 7.52 -19.32
C SER A 129 19.89 8.69 -20.18
N HIS A 130 20.94 8.48 -20.97
CA HIS A 130 21.50 9.50 -21.86
C HIS A 130 20.50 9.91 -22.95
N TYR A 131 19.79 8.95 -23.54
CA TYR A 131 18.73 9.25 -24.49
C TYR A 131 17.58 10.05 -23.85
N PHE A 132 17.19 9.73 -22.62
CA PHE A 132 16.14 10.46 -21.91
C PHE A 132 16.52 11.91 -21.65
N LEU A 133 17.74 12.17 -21.15
CA LEU A 133 18.23 13.53 -20.86
C LEU A 133 18.32 14.37 -22.14
N ARG A 134 18.95 13.84 -23.21
CA ARG A 134 19.00 14.55 -24.51
C ARG A 134 17.61 14.88 -25.04
N ARG A 135 16.65 13.97 -24.87
CA ARG A 135 15.28 14.21 -25.31
C ARG A 135 14.56 15.23 -24.44
N GLN A 136 14.81 15.25 -23.14
CA GLN A 136 14.31 16.28 -22.23
C GLN A 136 14.83 17.66 -22.64
N GLU A 137 16.15 17.79 -22.83
CA GLU A 137 16.78 19.02 -23.29
C GLU A 137 16.22 19.48 -24.65
N ALA A 138 16.04 18.56 -25.59
CA ALA A 138 15.44 18.87 -26.89
C ALA A 138 13.99 19.36 -26.77
N VAL A 139 13.20 18.80 -25.84
CA VAL A 139 11.85 19.30 -25.54
C VAL A 139 11.93 20.72 -24.97
N LEU A 140 12.79 20.98 -23.99
CA LEU A 140 12.93 22.31 -23.38
C LEU A 140 13.38 23.36 -24.40
N ARG A 141 14.41 23.05 -25.20
CA ARG A 141 14.93 23.94 -26.26
C ARG A 141 13.86 24.31 -27.28
N ARG A 142 13.00 23.36 -27.68
CA ARG A 142 11.91 23.61 -28.63
C ARG A 142 10.95 24.71 -28.18
N TYR A 143 10.78 24.90 -26.87
CA TYR A 143 9.89 25.93 -26.31
C TYR A 143 10.67 27.13 -25.73
N GLY A 144 11.93 27.32 -26.11
CA GLY A 144 12.73 28.48 -25.70
C GLY A 144 13.31 28.39 -24.28
N TYR A 145 13.28 27.22 -23.66
CA TYR A 145 13.73 26.99 -22.28
C TYR A 145 15.13 26.35 -22.20
N GLY A 146 15.90 26.40 -23.29
CA GLY A 146 17.28 25.92 -23.31
C GLY A 146 18.26 26.95 -22.73
N PRO A 147 19.47 26.52 -22.31
CA PRO A 147 20.55 27.47 -22.08
C PRO A 147 20.70 28.33 -23.33
N SER A 148 20.59 29.64 -23.16
CA SER A 148 20.83 30.59 -24.24
C SER A 148 22.24 30.34 -24.73
N THR A 149 22.41 29.83 -25.95
CA THR A 149 23.72 29.70 -26.60
C THR A 149 24.29 31.07 -26.99
N ALA A 150 23.76 32.16 -26.42
CA ALA A 150 24.17 33.55 -26.69
C ALA A 150 25.61 33.88 -26.24
N SER A 151 26.37 32.92 -25.71
CA SER A 151 27.80 33.04 -25.48
C SER A 151 28.65 32.16 -26.41
N ASP A 152 28.08 31.67 -27.52
CA ASP A 152 28.86 31.05 -28.60
C ASP A 152 29.26 32.13 -29.60
N SER A 153 30.20 32.97 -29.17
CA SER A 153 30.87 33.95 -30.02
C SER A 153 31.84 33.21 -30.94
N GLY A 154 31.35 32.85 -32.13
CA GLY A 154 32.07 33.17 -33.35
C GLY A 154 33.28 32.32 -33.74
N ASP A 155 33.36 31.07 -33.33
CA ASP A 155 34.19 30.07 -34.02
C ASP A 155 33.29 28.88 -34.40
N GLU A 156 32.43 29.08 -35.41
CA GLU A 156 31.96 27.96 -36.22
C GLU A 156 33.16 27.44 -37.00
N ASP A 157 33.99 26.63 -36.31
CA ASP A 157 34.76 25.61 -37.00
C ASP A 157 33.72 24.75 -37.71
N ASP A 158 33.59 25.01 -39.01
CA ASP A 158 32.93 24.20 -40.00
C ASP A 158 33.63 22.83 -40.01
N ILE A 159 33.36 22.03 -38.98
CA ILE A 159 33.58 20.60 -39.01
C ILE A 159 32.44 20.06 -39.88
N THR A 160 32.51 20.35 -41.17
CA THR A 160 32.14 19.38 -42.19
C THR A 160 32.95 18.12 -41.88
N LEU A 161 32.39 17.29 -40.99
CA LEU A 161 32.71 15.88 -40.97
C LEU A 161 32.28 15.41 -42.35
N ASP A 162 33.21 15.42 -43.30
CA ASP A 162 33.22 14.54 -44.46
C ASP A 162 33.19 13.11 -43.93
N LEU A 163 32.02 12.73 -43.41
CA LEU A 163 31.63 11.36 -43.21
C LEU A 163 31.50 10.84 -44.62
N ASP A 164 32.61 10.26 -45.11
CA ASP A 164 32.71 9.58 -46.39
C ASP A 164 31.36 9.02 -46.76
N GLU A 165 30.86 9.38 -47.94
CA GLU A 165 29.56 8.94 -48.44
C GLU A 165 29.44 7.39 -48.37
N GLU A 166 30.58 6.71 -48.39
CA GLU A 166 30.75 5.28 -48.15
C GLU A 166 30.32 4.84 -46.73
N HIS A 167 30.63 5.60 -45.68
CA HIS A 167 30.22 5.32 -44.30
C HIS A 167 28.71 5.48 -44.12
N LEU A 168 28.11 6.53 -44.71
CA LEU A 168 26.66 6.73 -44.74
C LEU A 168 25.96 5.65 -45.56
N SER A 169 26.53 5.20 -46.68
CA SER A 169 26.03 4.08 -47.49
C SER A 169 26.10 2.73 -46.76
N ARG A 170 27.19 2.45 -46.05
CA ARG A 170 27.35 1.28 -45.16
C ARG A 170 26.36 1.32 -43.98
N GLN A 171 26.05 2.50 -43.44
CA GLN A 171 24.99 2.62 -42.43
C GLN A 171 23.59 2.41 -43.01
N ARG A 172 23.29 2.97 -44.19
CA ARG A 172 21.99 2.80 -44.87
C ARG A 172 21.71 1.34 -45.22
N THR A 173 22.71 0.59 -45.69
CA THR A 173 22.59 -0.87 -45.96
C THR A 173 22.43 -1.69 -44.68
N LYS A 174 23.17 -1.38 -43.60
CA LYS A 174 22.96 -1.98 -42.27
C LYS A 174 21.56 -1.73 -41.73
N ILE A 175 20.99 -0.54 -41.92
CA ILE A 175 19.62 -0.20 -41.52
C ILE A 175 18.59 -0.97 -42.37
N ARG A 176 18.81 -1.09 -43.69
CA ARG A 176 17.90 -1.82 -44.61
C ARG A 176 17.90 -3.32 -44.31
N ASN A 177 19.05 -3.92 -44.03
CA ASN A 177 19.18 -5.32 -43.62
C ASN A 177 18.58 -5.57 -42.21
N LYS A 178 18.79 -4.66 -41.24
CA LYS A 178 18.09 -4.71 -39.94
C LYS A 178 16.58 -4.60 -40.07
N LYS A 179 16.05 -3.82 -41.03
CA LYS A 179 14.60 -3.74 -41.31
C LYS A 179 14.05 -5.03 -41.94
N LYS A 180 14.80 -5.71 -42.81
CA LYS A 180 14.43 -7.04 -43.34
C LYS A 180 14.39 -8.11 -42.23
N ILE A 181 15.38 -8.14 -41.34
CA ILE A 181 15.42 -9.09 -40.20
C ILE A 181 14.32 -8.81 -39.15
N LYS A 182 13.92 -7.55 -38.97
CA LYS A 182 12.82 -7.20 -38.06
C LYS A 182 11.43 -7.59 -38.59
N LYS A 183 11.23 -7.65 -39.91
CA LYS A 183 9.95 -8.07 -40.50
C LYS A 183 9.68 -9.58 -40.36
N SER A 184 10.70 -10.42 -40.15
CA SER A 184 10.52 -11.88 -39.95
C SER A 184 10.43 -12.30 -38.47
N ARG A 185 10.55 -11.38 -37.50
CA ARG A 185 10.52 -11.66 -36.04
C ARG A 185 9.30 -11.15 -35.23
N PRO A 186 8.14 -10.74 -35.79
CA PRO A 186 7.02 -10.28 -34.96
C PRO A 186 6.43 -11.38 -34.06
N ASN A 187 6.51 -12.66 -34.44
CA ASN A 187 5.92 -13.76 -33.67
C ASN A 187 6.70 -14.14 -32.40
N LEU A 188 8.02 -13.99 -32.38
CA LEU A 188 8.82 -14.45 -31.22
C LEU A 188 8.59 -13.58 -29.97
N ARG A 189 8.35 -12.27 -30.16
CA ARG A 189 8.07 -11.35 -29.06
C ARG A 189 6.68 -11.53 -28.49
N ALA A 190 5.69 -11.78 -29.35
CA ALA A 190 4.33 -12.08 -28.91
C ALA A 190 4.29 -13.39 -28.11
N HIS A 191 4.94 -14.44 -28.63
CA HIS A 191 5.06 -15.73 -27.94
C HIS A 191 5.75 -15.60 -26.58
N HIS A 192 6.88 -14.89 -26.51
CA HIS A 192 7.59 -14.67 -25.26
C HIS A 192 6.78 -13.84 -24.25
N ALA A 193 6.00 -12.85 -24.71
CA ALA A 193 5.12 -12.08 -23.85
C ALA A 193 3.97 -12.94 -23.30
N GLU A 194 3.38 -13.81 -24.13
CA GLU A 194 2.35 -14.75 -23.72
C GLU A 194 2.89 -15.77 -22.71
N GLU A 195 4.07 -16.33 -22.95
CA GLU A 195 4.74 -17.26 -22.05
C GLU A 195 5.08 -16.61 -20.70
N CYS A 196 5.59 -15.37 -20.70
CA CYS A 196 5.78 -14.59 -19.47
C CYS A 196 4.45 -14.37 -18.72
N SER A 197 3.36 -14.13 -19.43
CA SER A 197 2.03 -13.96 -18.83
C SER A 197 1.55 -15.26 -18.19
N ARG A 198 1.69 -16.39 -18.89
CA ARG A 198 1.34 -17.74 -18.39
C ARG A 198 2.15 -18.10 -17.14
N LEU A 199 3.46 -17.81 -17.12
CA LEU A 199 4.31 -18.05 -15.95
C LEU A 199 3.91 -17.19 -14.74
N ARG A 200 3.58 -15.91 -14.95
CA ARG A 200 3.08 -15.04 -13.87
C ARG A 200 1.75 -15.53 -13.33
N HIS A 201 0.83 -15.94 -14.20
CA HIS A 201 -0.45 -16.51 -13.79
C HIS A 201 -0.25 -17.80 -12.99
N ALA A 202 0.59 -18.73 -13.47
CA ALA A 202 0.91 -19.98 -12.77
C ALA A 202 1.55 -19.73 -11.38
N ARG A 203 2.42 -18.73 -11.25
CA ARG A 203 3.00 -18.36 -9.95
C ARG A 203 1.95 -17.80 -9.00
N ARG A 204 1.05 -16.94 -9.50
CA ARG A 204 -0.07 -16.40 -8.69
C ARG A 204 -1.02 -17.48 -8.21
N THR A 205 -1.40 -18.42 -9.08
CA THR A 205 -2.29 -19.52 -8.71
C THR A 205 -1.65 -20.47 -7.70
N LYS A 206 -0.34 -20.74 -7.81
CA LYS A 206 0.40 -21.50 -6.79
C LYS A 206 0.39 -20.80 -5.42
N LEU A 207 0.69 -19.51 -5.37
CA LEU A 207 0.67 -18.73 -4.12
C LEU A 207 -0.73 -18.70 -3.49
N TYR A 208 -1.76 -18.48 -4.32
CA TYR A 208 -3.15 -18.48 -3.85
C TYR A 208 -3.59 -19.83 -3.28
N LYS A 209 -3.22 -20.95 -3.93
CA LYS A 209 -3.48 -22.30 -3.40
C LYS A 209 -2.78 -22.53 -2.06
N ALA A 210 -1.51 -22.14 -1.94
CA ALA A 210 -0.76 -22.27 -0.68
C ALA A 210 -1.38 -21.42 0.45
N GLU A 211 -1.90 -20.23 0.15
CA GLU A 211 -2.59 -19.40 1.14
C GLU A 211 -3.92 -20.03 1.59
N LEU A 212 -4.69 -20.60 0.66
CA LEU A 212 -5.93 -21.30 1.00
C LEU A 212 -5.68 -22.53 1.88
N GLU A 213 -4.62 -23.29 1.60
CA GLU A 213 -4.20 -24.44 2.41
C GLU A 213 -3.84 -24.01 3.84
N LYS A 214 -3.04 -22.94 3.99
CA LYS A 214 -2.74 -22.35 5.31
C LYS A 214 -4.00 -21.94 6.07
N ARG A 215 -4.97 -21.32 5.39
CA ARG A 215 -6.26 -20.93 6.01
C ARG A 215 -7.08 -22.15 6.42
N TYR A 216 -7.07 -23.21 5.63
CA TYR A 216 -7.75 -24.46 5.95
C TYR A 216 -7.12 -25.13 7.19
N ASP A 217 -5.80 -25.21 7.24
CA ASP A 217 -5.08 -25.77 8.39
C ASP A 217 -5.29 -24.93 9.65
N ALA A 218 -5.26 -23.61 9.56
CA ALA A 218 -5.58 -22.72 10.67
C ALA A 218 -7.00 -22.97 11.22
N LYS A 219 -8.00 -23.10 10.34
CA LYS A 219 -9.38 -23.45 10.75
C LYS A 219 -9.46 -24.83 11.40
N LYS A 220 -8.68 -25.81 10.92
CA LYS A 220 -8.60 -27.15 11.51
C LYS A 220 -7.99 -27.09 12.93
N MET A 221 -6.90 -26.33 13.10
CA MET A 221 -6.23 -26.11 14.39
C MET A 221 -7.14 -25.40 15.40
N MET A 222 -7.90 -24.39 14.97
CA MET A 222 -8.87 -23.71 15.84
C MET A 222 -9.97 -24.67 16.32
N LYS A 223 -10.48 -25.54 15.45
CA LYS A 223 -11.49 -26.55 15.83
C LYS A 223 -10.95 -27.58 16.81
N THR A 224 -9.69 -28.00 16.65
CA THR A 224 -9.07 -28.93 17.60
C THR A 224 -8.80 -28.26 18.95
N ALA A 225 -8.33 -27.01 18.95
CA ALA A 225 -8.13 -26.23 20.17
C ALA A 225 -9.45 -26.00 20.93
N ASP A 226 -10.54 -25.66 20.24
CA ASP A 226 -11.86 -25.52 20.85
C ASP A 226 -12.36 -26.83 21.48
N ARG A 227 -12.18 -27.97 20.80
CA ARG A 227 -12.52 -29.29 21.35
C ARG A 227 -11.69 -29.61 22.60
N GLU A 228 -10.41 -29.28 22.61
CA GLU A 228 -9.54 -29.50 23.75
C GLU A 228 -9.91 -28.59 24.93
N ALA A 229 -10.20 -27.31 24.68
CA ALA A 229 -10.68 -26.37 25.69
C ALA A 229 -11.99 -26.88 26.33
N LYS A 230 -12.93 -27.37 25.52
CA LYS A 230 -14.19 -27.98 26.03
C LYS A 230 -13.93 -29.22 26.88
N ARG A 231 -12.96 -30.07 26.51
CA ARG A 231 -12.57 -31.23 27.31
C ARG A 231 -11.97 -30.83 28.65
N ARG A 232 -11.11 -29.79 28.68
CA ARG A 232 -10.53 -29.26 29.93
C ARG A 232 -11.62 -28.74 30.86
N LEU A 233 -12.53 -27.91 30.35
CA LEU A 233 -13.67 -27.41 31.13
C LEU A 233 -14.55 -28.53 31.69
N PHE A 234 -14.80 -29.58 30.91
CA PHE A 234 -15.57 -30.73 31.37
C PHE A 234 -14.86 -31.48 32.51
N ASN A 235 -13.55 -31.69 32.40
CA ASN A 235 -12.75 -32.36 33.44
C ASN A 235 -12.70 -31.52 34.72
N ASP A 236 -12.50 -30.20 34.60
CA ASP A 236 -12.48 -29.29 35.76
C ASP A 236 -13.81 -29.30 36.52
N LEU A 237 -14.94 -29.32 35.79
CA LEU A 237 -16.27 -29.46 36.39
C LEU A 237 -16.45 -30.80 37.09
N ALA A 238 -16.01 -31.90 36.49
CA ALA A 238 -16.09 -33.23 37.10
C ALA A 238 -15.27 -33.33 38.39
N MET A 239 -14.07 -32.72 38.41
CA MET A 239 -13.23 -32.65 39.62
C MET A 239 -13.88 -31.80 40.72
N ALA A 240 -14.44 -30.64 40.37
CA ALA A 240 -15.15 -29.79 41.32
C ALA A 240 -16.39 -30.50 41.92
N GLU A 241 -17.13 -31.28 41.12
CA GLU A 241 -18.25 -32.10 41.61
C GLU A 241 -17.77 -33.18 42.58
N ALA A 242 -16.68 -33.90 42.26
CA ALA A 242 -16.11 -34.91 43.14
C ALA A 242 -15.65 -34.33 44.50
N GLU A 243 -15.01 -33.16 44.50
CA GLU A 243 -14.63 -32.46 45.73
C GLU A 243 -15.85 -32.05 46.58
N SER A 244 -16.94 -31.64 45.93
CA SER A 244 -18.17 -31.24 46.64
C SER A 244 -18.85 -32.42 47.35
N VAL A 245 -18.81 -33.61 46.75
CA VAL A 245 -19.37 -34.84 47.34
C VAL A 245 -18.53 -35.27 48.55
N GLY A 246 -17.20 -35.17 48.47
CA GLY A 246 -16.31 -35.51 49.59
C GLY A 246 -16.47 -34.60 50.82
N ARG A 247 -16.82 -33.32 50.65
CA ARG A 247 -17.05 -32.40 51.77
C ARG A 247 -18.37 -32.63 52.49
N SER A 248 -19.36 -33.24 51.83
CA SER A 248 -20.69 -33.46 52.43
C SER A 248 -20.76 -34.68 53.35
N SER A 249 -19.77 -35.59 53.35
CA SER A 249 -19.79 -36.77 54.23
C SER A 249 -19.23 -36.52 55.64
N ASN A 250 -18.56 -35.39 55.89
CA ASN A 250 -17.93 -35.09 57.19
C ASN A 250 -18.70 -34.08 58.06
N GLN A 251 -19.89 -33.63 57.64
CA GLN A 251 -20.79 -32.83 58.48
C GLN A 251 -21.92 -33.69 59.08
N SER A 252 -21.54 -34.69 59.86
CA SER A 252 -22.42 -35.31 60.83
C SER A 252 -21.96 -34.93 62.23
N ILE A 253 -22.92 -34.71 63.13
CA ILE A 253 -22.76 -34.48 64.58
C ILE A 253 -22.66 -33.00 64.97
N ASN A 254 -23.78 -32.28 64.91
CA ASN A 254 -24.41 -31.64 66.08
C ASN A 254 -25.68 -30.90 65.63
N ARG A 255 -26.83 -31.54 65.77
CA ARG A 255 -28.13 -30.87 65.65
C ARG A 255 -28.84 -31.02 66.98
N GLN A 256 -28.87 -29.94 67.74
CA GLN A 256 -29.80 -29.75 68.84
C GLN A 256 -31.19 -29.48 68.26
N ASP A 257 -32.19 -30.12 68.84
CA ASP A 257 -33.58 -30.09 68.44
C ASP A 257 -34.20 -28.71 68.63
N THR A 258 -34.71 -28.14 67.55
CA THR A 258 -35.63 -26.99 67.57
C THR A 258 -36.93 -27.36 66.85
N PRO A 259 -38.09 -26.88 67.32
CA PRO A 259 -39.38 -27.32 66.81
C PRO A 259 -39.62 -26.83 65.37
N ARG A 260 -39.99 -27.78 64.51
CA ARG A 260 -40.18 -27.63 63.06
C ARG A 260 -41.45 -26.85 62.73
N GLN A 261 -41.30 -25.66 62.16
CA GLN A 261 -42.33 -25.10 61.28
C GLN A 261 -42.22 -25.74 59.88
N GLY A 262 -43.37 -26.00 59.25
CA GLY A 262 -43.53 -26.78 58.03
C GLY A 262 -42.55 -26.40 56.91
N GLY A 263 -41.52 -27.23 56.74
CA GLY A 263 -40.54 -27.04 55.69
C GLY A 263 -41.07 -27.50 54.32
N PRO A 264 -40.52 -26.96 53.23
CA PRO A 264 -40.95 -27.29 51.87
C PRO A 264 -40.85 -28.79 51.63
N THR A 265 -41.88 -29.32 51.00
CA THR A 265 -42.02 -30.73 50.65
C THR A 265 -40.83 -31.20 49.80
N LYS A 266 -40.53 -32.50 49.83
CA LYS A 266 -39.41 -33.08 49.07
C LYS A 266 -39.47 -32.70 47.58
N ARG A 267 -40.69 -32.58 47.03
CA ARG A 267 -40.98 -32.17 45.66
C ARG A 267 -40.63 -30.70 45.38
N GLU A 268 -40.94 -29.79 46.31
CA GLU A 268 -40.58 -28.37 46.18
C GLU A 268 -39.05 -28.18 46.22
N ARG A 269 -38.35 -28.95 47.05
CA ARG A 269 -36.87 -28.89 47.10
C ARG A 269 -36.22 -29.40 45.81
N THR A 270 -36.75 -30.46 45.19
CA THR A 270 -36.26 -30.94 43.89
C THR A 270 -36.58 -29.95 42.77
N MET A 271 -37.78 -29.37 42.76
CA MET A 271 -38.16 -28.37 41.76
C MET A 271 -37.31 -27.09 41.88
N SER A 272 -37.04 -26.59 43.09
CA SER A 272 -36.17 -25.44 43.29
C SER A 272 -34.72 -25.72 42.86
N ARG A 273 -34.20 -26.94 43.08
CA ARG A 273 -32.88 -27.34 42.59
C ARG A 273 -32.83 -27.44 41.06
N LEU A 274 -33.86 -27.99 40.44
CA LEU A 274 -33.98 -28.05 38.98
C LEU A 274 -34.08 -26.66 38.37
N ALA A 275 -34.90 -25.77 38.94
CA ALA A 275 -35.03 -24.39 38.49
C ALA A 275 -33.70 -23.63 38.57
N LEU A 276 -32.96 -23.77 39.68
CA LEU A 276 -31.64 -23.14 39.82
C LEU A 276 -30.61 -23.69 38.81
N LYS A 277 -30.68 -25.00 38.52
CA LYS A 277 -29.80 -25.64 37.52
C LYS A 277 -30.12 -25.12 36.11
N THR A 278 -31.40 -25.03 35.75
CA THR A 278 -31.83 -24.47 34.46
C THR A 278 -31.43 -23.01 34.31
N GLN A 279 -31.62 -22.19 35.35
CA GLN A 279 -31.22 -20.77 35.32
C GLN A 279 -29.71 -20.59 35.12
N ARG A 280 -28.89 -21.43 35.76
CA ARG A 280 -27.43 -21.41 35.57
C ARG A 280 -27.04 -21.79 34.14
N MET A 281 -27.70 -22.76 33.52
CA MET A 281 -27.44 -23.11 32.12
C MET A 281 -27.81 -21.98 31.17
N ILE A 282 -28.95 -21.32 31.37
CA ILE A 282 -29.37 -20.16 30.55
C ILE A 282 -28.35 -19.02 30.67
N ASN A 283 -27.92 -18.68 31.88
CA ASN A 283 -26.95 -17.60 32.10
C ASN A 283 -25.54 -17.95 31.54
N CYS A 284 -25.15 -19.22 31.52
CA CYS A 284 -23.92 -19.66 30.86
C CYS A 284 -24.00 -19.50 29.33
N ASP A 285 -25.15 -19.81 28.73
CA ASP A 285 -25.36 -19.67 27.29
C ASP A 285 -25.31 -18.21 26.83
N GLU A 286 -25.86 -17.28 27.62
CA GLU A 286 -25.77 -15.84 27.33
C GLU A 286 -24.35 -15.30 27.40
N ARG A 287 -23.56 -15.73 28.40
CA ARG A 287 -22.14 -15.35 28.52
C ARG A 287 -21.27 -15.87 27.38
N VAL A 288 -21.67 -16.94 26.70
CA VAL A 288 -20.98 -17.47 25.51
C VAL A 288 -21.41 -16.74 24.23
N LYS A 289 -22.67 -16.31 24.15
CA LYS A 289 -23.20 -15.59 22.97
C LYS A 289 -22.66 -14.16 22.82
N GLU A 290 -22.40 -13.48 23.93
CA GLU A 290 -21.90 -12.10 23.92
C GLU A 290 -20.51 -11.92 23.27
N PRO A 291 -19.46 -12.72 23.61
CA PRO A 291 -18.18 -12.65 22.92
C PRO A 291 -18.25 -13.13 21.47
N GLN A 292 -19.14 -14.07 21.13
CA GLN A 292 -19.35 -14.49 19.74
C GLN A 292 -19.96 -13.37 18.89
N LYS A 293 -20.86 -12.55 19.47
CA LYS A 293 -21.44 -11.40 18.79
C LYS A 293 -20.41 -10.29 18.54
N LYS A 294 -19.54 -10.01 19.53
CA LYS A 294 -18.42 -9.08 19.37
C LYS A 294 -17.41 -9.58 18.32
N LEU A 295 -17.12 -10.88 18.30
CA LEU A 295 -16.23 -11.47 17.29
C LEU A 295 -16.83 -11.37 15.87
N ALA A 296 -18.14 -11.60 15.73
CA ALA A 296 -18.84 -11.45 14.45
C ALA A 296 -18.84 -10.00 13.95
N GLU A 297 -19.01 -9.01 14.84
CA GLU A 297 -18.88 -7.59 14.50
C GLU A 297 -17.45 -7.23 14.06
N THR A 298 -16.42 -7.73 14.76
CA THR A 298 -15.03 -7.49 14.33
C THR A 298 -14.71 -8.13 12.98
N CYS A 299 -15.18 -9.35 12.71
CA CYS A 299 -14.99 -9.98 11.40
C CYS A 299 -15.71 -9.22 10.27
N ARG A 300 -16.89 -8.66 10.55
CA ARG A 300 -17.64 -7.84 9.58
C ARG A 300 -16.90 -6.54 9.24
N LEU A 301 -16.32 -5.88 10.24
CA LEU A 301 -15.50 -4.69 10.04
C LEU A 301 -14.22 -5.00 9.23
N GLU A 302 -13.58 -6.14 9.48
CA GLU A 302 -12.43 -6.59 8.69
C GLU A 302 -12.81 -6.86 7.22
N GLU A 303 -13.96 -7.49 6.96
CA GLU A 303 -14.46 -7.71 5.60
C GLU A 303 -14.79 -6.39 4.88
N GLU A 304 -15.38 -5.41 5.57
CA GLU A 304 -15.64 -4.07 5.04
C GLU A 304 -14.34 -3.31 4.75
N VAL A 305 -13.34 -3.40 5.62
CA VAL A 305 -12.00 -2.82 5.38
C VAL A 305 -11.31 -3.47 4.19
N ILE A 306 -11.39 -4.80 4.06
CA ILE A 306 -10.85 -5.53 2.89
C ILE A 306 -11.58 -5.14 1.60
N LEU A 307 -12.90 -4.96 1.65
CA LEU A 307 -13.70 -4.46 0.53
C LEU A 307 -13.31 -3.04 0.13
N CYS A 308 -13.11 -2.14 1.10
CA CYS A 308 -12.61 -0.78 0.86
C CYS A 308 -11.21 -0.78 0.26
N ILE A 309 -10.28 -1.60 0.77
CA ILE A 309 -8.95 -1.77 0.18
C ILE A 309 -9.05 -2.31 -1.25
N ARG A 310 -9.90 -3.31 -1.50
CA ARG A 310 -10.13 -3.83 -2.86
C ARG A 310 -10.72 -2.78 -3.79
N TYR A 311 -11.65 -1.95 -3.32
CA TYR A 311 -12.23 -0.87 -4.12
C TYR A 311 -11.19 0.20 -4.46
N LEU A 312 -10.33 0.56 -3.51
CA LEU A 312 -9.21 1.46 -3.73
C LEU A 312 -8.19 0.91 -4.72
N PHE A 313 -7.96 -0.41 -4.75
CA PHE A 313 -7.05 -1.07 -5.69
C PHE A 313 -7.65 -1.40 -7.07
N VAL A 314 -8.97 -1.45 -7.20
CA VAL A 314 -9.67 -1.63 -8.49
C VAL A 314 -9.96 -0.29 -9.18
N ALA A 315 -9.95 0.81 -8.41
CA ALA A 315 -10.04 2.18 -8.94
C ALA A 315 -8.69 2.77 -9.40
N GLU A 316 -7.56 2.05 -9.28
CA GLU A 316 -6.23 2.39 -9.81
C GLU A 316 -5.89 1.71 -11.15
#